data_AF-G1QCY4-F1
#
_entry.id   AF-G1QCY4-F1
#
_cell.length_a   1.000
_cell.length_b   1.000
_cell.length_c   1.000
_cell.angle_alpha   90.00
_cell.angle_beta   90.00
_cell.angle_gamma   90.00
#
_symmetry.space_group_name_H-M   'P 1'
#
loop_
_entity.id
_entity.type
_entity.pdbx_description
1 polymer ?
#
loop_
_entity_poly.entity_id
_entity_poly.type
_entity_poly.pdbx_seq_one_letter_code
_entity_poly.pdbx_strand_id
1 'polypeptide(L)'
;GPDPGALSLEQLEKLRDYKIQTRIANEKYLRSHKEVELLLSGFYREMFLKRPENIREFAADYFTDPRLPNKIHTQLIKQKKEA
;
A
#
# COMPACT_ATOMS: atom_id res chain seq x y z
N GLY A 1 33.26 0.40 23.30
CA GLY A 1 33.15 1.76 22.73
C GLY A 1 31.73 1.99 22.24
N PRO A 2 31.27 3.24 22.07
CA PRO A 2 29.96 3.53 21.49
C PRO A 2 29.85 2.90 20.09
N ASP A 3 28.66 2.39 19.73
CA ASP A 3 28.39 1.84 18.40
C ASP A 3 28.52 2.97 17.36
N PRO A 4 29.46 2.87 16.39
CA PRO A 4 29.68 3.91 15.39
C PRO A 4 28.46 4.17 14.47
N GLY A 5 27.46 3.27 14.46
CA GLY A 5 26.20 3.46 13.76
C GLY A 5 25.07 4.07 14.60
N ALA A 6 25.28 4.31 15.90
CA ALA A 6 24.23 4.82 16.76
C ALA A 6 23.97 6.32 16.52
N LEU A 7 22.69 6.66 16.31
CA LEU A 7 22.25 8.03 16.14
C LEU A 7 22.39 8.82 17.45
N SER A 8 22.74 10.10 17.35
CA SER A 8 22.66 11.02 18.48
C SER A 8 21.20 11.24 18.90
N LEU A 9 21.01 11.76 20.11
CA LEU A 9 19.66 12.07 20.63
C LEU A 9 18.90 13.02 19.70
N GLU A 10 19.56 14.08 19.22
CA GLU A 10 18.97 15.03 18.26
C GLU A 10 18.58 14.34 16.94
N GLN A 11 19.42 13.45 16.43
CA GLN A 11 19.13 12.68 15.21
C GLN A 11 17.93 11.74 15.41
N LEU A 12 17.81 11.13 16.59
CA LEU A 12 16.66 10.28 16.93
C LEU A 12 15.35 11.08 17.01
N GLU A 13 15.38 12.27 17.62
CA GLU A 13 14.21 13.16 17.68
C GLU A 13 13.78 13.60 16.29
N LYS A 14 14.73 14.06 15.46
CA LYS A 14 14.46 14.43 14.08
C LYS A 14 13.91 13.26 13.25
N LEU A 15 14.46 12.06 13.44
CA LEU A 15 13.97 10.86 12.77
C LEU A 15 12.55 10.50 13.21
N ARG A 16 12.23 10.66 14.51
CA ARG A 16 10.89 10.43 15.05
C ARG A 16 9.89 11.38 14.40
N ASP A 17 10.18 12.68 14.38
CA ASP A 17 9.28 13.69 13.81
C ASP A 17 9.07 13.46 12.31
N TYR A 18 10.15 13.13 11.58
CA TYR A 18 10.06 12.73 10.18
C TYR A 18 9.15 11.51 9.96
N LYS A 19 9.28 10.46 10.77
CA LYS A 19 8.43 9.26 10.69
C LYS A 19 6.96 9.59 10.95
N ILE A 20 6.68 10.46 11.92
CA ILE A 20 5.32 10.91 12.23
C ILE A 20 4.71 11.64 11.03
N GLN A 21 5.43 12.62 10.47
CA GLN A 21 4.93 13.38 9.31
C GLN A 21 4.74 12.48 8.08
N THR A 22 5.68 11.56 7.86
CA THR A 22 5.57 10.57 6.78
C THR A 22 4.33 9.69 6.95
N ARG A 23 4.05 9.21 8.16
CA ARG A 23 2.86 8.39 8.42
C ARG A 23 1.58 9.17 8.15
N ILE A 24 1.50 10.43 8.59
CA ILE A 24 0.35 11.31 8.33
C ILE A 24 0.17 11.53 6.82
N ALA A 25 1.26 11.76 6.08
CA ALA A 25 1.21 11.95 4.63
C ALA A 25 0.72 10.67 3.92
N ASN A 26 1.22 9.50 4.32
CA ASN A 26 0.79 8.22 3.78
C ASN A 26 -0.70 7.97 4.02
N GLU A 27 -1.20 8.24 5.24
CA GLU A 27 -2.62 8.09 5.56
C GLU A 27 -3.50 9.04 4.75
N LYS A 28 -3.08 10.30 4.58
CA LYS A 28 -3.79 11.26 3.73
C LYS A 28 -3.84 10.77 2.28
N TYR A 29 -2.72 10.27 1.76
CA TYR A 29 -2.65 9.71 0.41
C TYR A 29 -3.60 8.52 0.25
N LEU A 30 -3.55 7.53 1.15
CA LEU A 30 -4.43 6.36 1.10
C LEU A 30 -5.92 6.74 1.21
N ARG A 31 -6.25 7.78 1.99
CA ARG A 31 -7.63 8.28 2.11
C ARG A 31 -8.13 8.92 0.82
N SER A 32 -7.28 9.66 0.10
CA SER A 32 -7.68 10.34 -1.14
C SER A 32 -7.56 9.46 -2.40
N HIS A 33 -6.83 8.35 -2.35
CA HIS A 33 -6.57 7.47 -3.50
C HIS A 33 -7.26 6.12 -3.32
N LYS A 34 -8.58 6.10 -3.55
CA LYS A 34 -9.43 4.89 -3.41
C LYS A 34 -9.02 3.74 -4.33
N GLU A 35 -8.31 4.02 -5.42
CA GLU A 35 -7.73 3.02 -6.31
C GLU A 35 -6.79 2.07 -5.58
N VAL A 36 -6.04 2.56 -4.58
CA VAL A 36 -5.10 1.74 -3.80
C VAL A 36 -5.86 0.78 -2.89
N GLU A 37 -6.96 1.24 -2.29
CA GLU A 37 -7.85 0.41 -1.47
C GLU A 37 -8.48 -0.72 -2.31
N LEU A 38 -8.99 -0.40 -3.49
CA LEU A 38 -9.55 -1.39 -4.42
C LEU A 38 -8.51 -2.39 -4.90
N LEU A 39 -7.31 -1.90 -5.23
CA LEU A 39 -6.19 -2.72 -5.68
C LEU A 39 -5.81 -3.78 -4.63
N LEU A 40 -5.60 -3.34 -3.39
CA LEU A 40 -5.19 -4.21 -2.29
C LEU A 40 -6.31 -5.16 -1.84
N SER A 41 -7.53 -4.66 -1.69
CA SER A 41 -8.67 -5.50 -1.31
C SER A 41 -9.00 -6.56 -2.36
N GLY A 42 -8.88 -6.22 -3.65
CA GLY A 42 -9.00 -7.17 -4.75
C GLY A 42 -7.93 -8.27 -4.69
N PHE A 43 -6.67 -7.90 -4.43
CA PHE A 43 -5.57 -8.85 -4.28
C PHE A 43 -5.83 -9.82 -3.12
N TYR A 44 -6.12 -9.30 -1.93
CA TYR A 44 -6.39 -10.13 -0.75
C TYR A 44 -7.59 -11.06 -0.96
N ARG A 45 -8.66 -10.57 -1.60
CA ARG A 45 -9.81 -11.40 -1.94
C ARG A 45 -9.40 -12.60 -2.80
N GLU A 46 -8.67 -12.37 -3.88
CA GLU A 46 -8.24 -13.44 -4.77
C GLU A 46 -7.25 -14.40 -4.10
N MET A 47 -6.33 -13.87 -3.28
CA MET A 47 -5.37 -14.67 -2.52
C MET A 47 -6.07 -15.58 -1.50
N PHE A 48 -7.04 -15.07 -0.74
CA PHE A 48 -7.78 -15.87 0.23
C PHE A 48 -8.69 -16.92 -0.41
N LEU A 49 -9.25 -16.63 -1.59
CA LEU A 49 -10.07 -17.57 -2.35
C LEU A 49 -9.22 -18.70 -2.96
N LYS A 50 -8.09 -18.35 -3.57
CA LYS A 50 -7.24 -19.31 -4.31
C LYS A 50 -6.24 -20.04 -3.43
N ARG A 51 -5.87 -19.48 -2.29
CA ARG A 51 -4.88 -20.01 -1.33
C ARG A 51 -3.61 -20.52 -2.04
N PRO A 52 -2.92 -19.65 -2.80
CA PRO A 52 -1.75 -20.07 -3.57
C PRO A 52 -0.63 -20.55 -2.64
N GLU A 53 0.10 -21.58 -3.07
CA GLU A 53 1.27 -22.09 -2.36
C GLU A 53 2.42 -21.07 -2.41
N ASN A 54 2.60 -20.38 -3.55
CA ASN A 54 3.57 -19.32 -3.73
C ASN A 54 2.91 -17.93 -3.84
N ILE A 55 2.85 -17.21 -2.72
CA ILE A 55 2.24 -15.87 -2.66
C ILE A 55 3.00 -14.85 -3.52
N ARG A 56 4.32 -14.97 -3.66
CA ARG A 56 5.13 -13.99 -4.41
C ARG A 56 4.87 -14.07 -5.89
N GLU A 57 4.84 -15.28 -6.43
CA GLU A 57 4.50 -15.52 -7.85
C GLU A 57 3.06 -15.11 -8.13
N PHE A 58 2.13 -15.46 -7.25
CA PHE A 58 0.74 -15.00 -7.35
C PHE A 58 0.62 -13.47 -7.35
N ALA A 59 1.40 -12.77 -6.51
CA ALA A 59 1.44 -11.32 -6.50
C ALA A 59 2.01 -10.75 -7.80
N ALA A 60 3.08 -11.34 -8.33
CA ALA A 60 3.66 -10.94 -9.61
C ALA A 60 2.62 -11.05 -10.73
N ASP A 61 1.94 -12.19 -10.86
CA ASP A 61 0.90 -12.39 -11.86
C ASP A 61 -0.28 -11.43 -11.69
N TYR A 62 -0.74 -11.22 -10.45
CA TYR A 62 -1.86 -10.33 -10.18
C TYR A 62 -1.51 -8.89 -10.53
N PHE A 63 -0.41 -8.35 -9.99
CA PHE A 63 -0.06 -6.94 -10.16
C PHE A 63 0.51 -6.60 -11.54
N THR A 64 0.92 -7.61 -12.34
CA THR A 64 1.35 -7.40 -13.73
C THR A 64 0.27 -7.69 -14.77
N ASP A 65 -0.95 -8.11 -14.38
CA ASP A 65 -2.07 -8.27 -15.33
C ASP A 65 -2.36 -6.91 -16.02
N PRO A 66 -2.16 -6.79 -17.35
CA PRO A 66 -2.36 -5.54 -18.07
C PRO A 66 -3.82 -5.04 -18.05
N ARG A 67 -4.77 -5.91 -17.67
CA ARG A 67 -6.18 -5.56 -17.54
C ARG A 67 -6.51 -4.98 -16.16
N LEU A 68 -5.64 -5.14 -15.16
CA LEU A 68 -5.88 -4.70 -13.79
C LEU A 68 -6.16 -3.20 -13.69
N PRO A 69 -5.40 -2.29 -14.33
CA PRO A 69 -5.68 -0.85 -14.26
C PRO A 69 -7.11 -0.50 -14.72
N ASN A 70 -7.55 -1.10 -15.83
CA ASN A 70 -8.90 -0.89 -16.36
C ASN A 70 -9.97 -1.45 -15.43
N LYS A 71 -9.76 -2.63 -14.83
CA LYS A 71 -10.68 -3.21 -13.83
C LYS A 71 -10.86 -2.27 -12.64
N ILE A 72 -9.77 -1.72 -12.11
CA ILE A 72 -9.80 -0.78 -10.98
C ILE A 72 -10.51 0.52 -11.38
N HIS A 73 -10.21 1.05 -12.57
CA HIS A 73 -10.85 2.27 -13.07
C HIS A 73 -12.37 2.12 -13.21
N THR A 74 -12.84 1.01 -13.78
CA THR A 74 -14.27 0.72 -13.87
C THR A 74 -14.94 0.63 -12.49
N GLN A 75 -14.28 0.00 -11.52
CA GLN A 75 -14.80 -0.07 -10.14
C GLN A 75 -14.86 1.30 -9.46
N LEU A 76 -13.87 2.17 -9.67
CA LEU A 76 -13.90 3.55 -9.16
C LEU A 76 -15.07 4.35 -9.72
N ILE A 77 -15.30 4.26 -11.04
CA ILE A 77 -16.45 4.94 -11.67
C ILE A 77 -17.75 4.44 -11.06
N LYS A 78 -17.87 3.12 -10.84
CA LYS A 78 -19.06 2.53 -10.23
C LYS A 78 -19.29 3.07 -8.81
N GLN A 79 -18.27 3.04 -7.95
CA GLN A 79 -18.39 3.55 -6.57
C GLN A 79 -18.73 5.05 -6.52
N LYS A 80 -18.16 5.86 -7.42
CA LYS A 80 -18.50 7.29 -7.51
C LYS A 80 -19.94 7.57 -7.94
N LYS A 81 -20.57 6.65 -8.67
CA LYS A 81 -21.99 6.76 -9.05
C LYS A 81 -22.94 6.32 -7.95
N GLU A 82 -22.45 5.50 -7.01
CA GLU A 82 -23.24 4.90 -5.93
C GLU A 82 -23.12 5.67 -4.59
N ALA A 83 -22.21 6.64 -4.51
CA ALA A 83 -21.97 7.51 -3.35
C ALA A 83 -22.67 8.87 -3.51
#